data_AF-A0A9D9S7V3-F1
#
_entry.id   AF-A0A9D9S7V3-F1
#
_cell.length_a   1.000
_cell.length_b   1.000
_cell.length_c   1.000
_cell.angle_alpha   90.00
_cell.angle_beta   90.00
_cell.angle_gamma   90.00
#
_symmetry.space_group_name_H-M   'P 1'
#
loop_
_entity.id
_entity.type
_entity.pdbx_description
1 polymer ?
#
loop_
_entity_poly.entity_id
_entity_poly.type
_entity_poly.pdbx_seq_one_letter_code
_entity_poly.pdbx_strand_id
1 'polypeptide(L)'
;MDDSKAKALAAALAQIEKQFGKGSIMRMSDGQLENDIQAVSTGSLGLDIALGIGGLPRGRVVEIYGPESSGKTTLTLQVIAEMQKIGGTAAFIDAEHALDVQYAGKLGVNVSDLLISQPDTGEQALEIVDMLVRSGGVDVIVIDSVAALTPKAEIEGEMGDSLPGLQARLMSQA
;
A
#
# COMPACT_ATOMS: atom_id res chain seq x y z
N MET A 1 -26.28 35.10 -2.28
CA MET A 1 -26.52 33.72 -1.81
C MET A 1 -27.50 33.81 -0.65
N ASP A 2 -28.56 33.00 -0.68
CA ASP A 2 -29.65 33.04 0.31
C ASP A 2 -29.15 32.71 1.73
N ASP A 3 -29.31 33.64 2.67
CA ASP A 3 -28.84 33.50 4.06
C ASP A 3 -29.46 32.29 4.78
N SER A 4 -30.66 31.88 4.35
CA SER A 4 -31.35 30.67 4.80
C SER A 4 -30.63 29.38 4.38
N LYS A 5 -30.13 29.31 3.14
CA LYS A 5 -29.39 28.15 2.62
C LYS A 5 -28.03 28.02 3.31
N ALA A 6 -27.37 29.14 3.61
CA ALA A 6 -26.11 29.13 4.34
C ALA A 6 -26.26 28.62 5.78
N LYS A 7 -27.32 29.04 6.50
CA LYS A 7 -27.62 28.55 7.85
C LYS A 7 -28.00 27.07 7.87
N ALA A 8 -28.82 26.63 6.91
CA ALA A 8 -29.18 25.22 6.79
C ALA A 8 -27.95 24.34 6.52
N LEU A 9 -27.05 24.79 5.64
CA LEU A 9 -25.79 24.10 5.36
C LEU A 9 -24.89 24.03 6.60
N ALA A 10 -24.74 25.12 7.35
CA ALA A 10 -23.93 25.14 8.58
C ALA A 10 -24.47 24.18 9.65
N ALA A 11 -25.80 24.12 9.82
CA ALA A 11 -26.45 23.19 10.75
C ALA A 11 -26.23 21.72 10.33
N ALA A 12 -26.34 21.41 9.04
CA ALA A 12 -26.08 20.08 8.51
C ALA A 12 -24.61 19.65 8.71
N LEU A 13 -23.65 20.55 8.43
CA LEU A 13 -22.22 20.29 8.64
C LEU A 13 -21.92 20.00 10.13
N ALA A 14 -22.45 20.80 11.05
CA ALA A 14 -22.28 20.59 12.49
C ALA A 14 -22.93 19.28 12.97
N GLN A 15 -24.07 18.89 12.40
CA GLN A 15 -24.72 17.63 12.72
C GLN A 15 -23.91 16.42 12.27
N ILE A 16 -23.34 16.47 11.06
CA ILE A 16 -22.45 15.42 10.53
C ILE A 16 -21.22 15.30 11.43
N GLU A 17 -20.57 16.40 11.77
CA GLU A 17 -19.38 16.39 12.63
C GLU A 17 -19.67 15.84 14.04
N LYS A 18 -20.85 16.15 14.60
CA LYS A 18 -21.29 15.60 15.89
C LYS A 18 -21.56 14.10 15.84
N GLN A 19 -22.07 13.58 14.72
CA GLN A 19 -22.41 12.16 14.58
C GLN A 19 -21.21 11.28 14.22
N PHE A 20 -20.30 11.78 13.37
CA PHE A 20 -19.23 10.99 12.77
C PHE A 20 -17.82 11.42 13.20
N GLY A 21 -17.71 12.45 14.03
CA GLY A 21 -16.46 12.96 14.57
C GLY A 21 -15.86 14.13 13.79
N LYS A 22 -14.87 14.77 14.40
CA LYS A 22 -14.15 15.93 13.85
C LYS A 22 -13.47 15.55 12.53
N GLY A 23 -13.65 16.37 11.49
CA GLY A 23 -13.07 16.12 10.17
C GLY A 23 -13.84 15.14 9.27
N SER A 24 -15.01 14.66 9.70
CA SER A 24 -15.90 13.84 8.87
C SER A 24 -16.49 14.58 7.66
N ILE A 25 -16.55 15.92 7.71
CA ILE A 25 -16.88 16.78 6.58
C ILE A 25 -16.18 18.14 6.75
N MET A 26 -15.58 18.64 5.68
CA MET A 26 -14.84 19.91 5.68
C MET A 26 -14.91 20.54 4.28
N ARG A 27 -14.78 21.86 4.20
CA ARG A 27 -14.60 22.48 2.89
C ARG A 27 -13.21 22.12 2.37
N MET A 28 -13.12 21.84 1.08
CA MET A 28 -11.85 21.52 0.43
C MET A 28 -10.80 22.64 0.59
N SER A 29 -11.24 23.89 0.75
CA SER A 29 -10.39 25.07 1.03
C SER A 29 -9.97 25.20 2.50
N ASP A 30 -10.72 24.60 3.42
CA ASP A 30 -10.50 24.69 4.87
C ASP A 30 -9.59 23.54 5.34
N GLY A 31 -9.37 22.54 4.47
CA GLY A 31 -8.25 21.63 4.59
C GLY A 31 -6.99 22.36 4.24
N GLN A 32 -6.06 22.40 5.20
CA GLN A 32 -4.71 22.89 4.99
C GLN A 32 -4.19 22.42 3.64
N LEU A 33 -4.01 23.37 2.72
CA LEU A 33 -3.34 23.23 1.44
C LEU A 33 -1.82 22.95 1.60
N GLU A 34 -1.38 22.43 2.75
CA GLU A 34 0.03 22.25 3.14
C GLU A 34 0.24 20.98 4.00
N ASN A 35 -0.47 19.90 3.72
CA ASN A 35 0.16 18.60 3.97
C ASN A 35 0.86 18.24 2.67
N ASP A 36 2.12 18.65 2.52
CA ASP A 36 3.00 18.11 1.50
C ASP A 36 2.85 16.59 1.54
N ILE A 37 2.33 16.00 0.46
CA ILE A 37 2.18 14.55 0.36
C ILE A 37 3.59 14.00 0.51
N GLN A 38 3.87 13.40 1.67
CA GLN A 38 5.18 12.82 1.89
C GLN A 38 5.39 11.72 0.87
N ALA A 39 6.53 11.78 0.16
CA ALA A 39 6.87 10.81 -0.85
C ALA A 39 8.20 10.11 -0.51
N VAL A 40 8.35 8.87 -0.98
CA VAL A 40 9.62 8.14 -0.98
C VAL A 40 10.11 7.99 -2.42
N SER A 41 11.39 8.26 -2.67
CA SER A 41 11.98 8.12 -4.00
C SER A 41 11.81 6.69 -4.52
N THR A 42 11.60 6.57 -5.82
CA THR A 42 11.57 5.27 -6.51
C THR A 42 12.96 4.69 -6.77
N GLY A 43 14.02 5.43 -6.46
CA GLY A 43 15.39 5.14 -6.89
C GLY A 43 15.66 5.53 -8.36
N SER A 44 14.64 6.03 -9.07
CA SER A 44 14.72 6.49 -10.45
C SER A 44 14.32 7.95 -10.56
N LEU A 45 15.30 8.82 -10.81
CA LEU A 45 15.07 10.27 -10.98
C LEU A 45 14.01 10.56 -12.07
N GLY A 46 14.04 9.82 -13.17
CA GLY A 46 13.06 10.02 -14.25
C GLY A 46 11.64 9.69 -13.82
N LEU A 47 11.45 8.66 -13.00
CA LEU A 47 10.14 8.27 -12.49
C LEU A 47 9.65 9.23 -11.40
N ASP A 48 10.53 9.66 -10.50
CA ASP A 48 10.20 10.62 -9.44
C ASP A 48 9.73 11.96 -10.03
N ILE A 49 10.39 12.43 -11.10
CA ILE A 49 9.96 13.61 -11.87
C ILE A 49 8.58 13.36 -12.52
N ALA A 50 8.39 12.21 -13.16
CA ALA A 50 7.14 11.89 -13.84
C ALA A 50 5.93 11.80 -12.89
N LEU A 51 6.15 11.39 -11.63
CA LEU A 51 5.11 11.35 -10.59
C LEU A 51 4.73 12.73 -10.05
N GLY A 52 5.53 13.78 -10.32
CA GLY A 52 5.24 15.17 -9.97
C GLY A 52 5.32 15.53 -8.49
N ILE A 53 5.35 14.53 -7.60
CA ILE A 53 5.51 14.69 -6.14
C ILE A 53 6.87 14.20 -5.63
N GLY A 54 7.78 13.81 -6.54
CA GLY A 54 9.13 13.38 -6.19
C GLY A 54 9.26 11.94 -5.69
N GLY A 55 8.25 11.09 -5.91
CA GLY A 55 8.30 9.68 -5.52
C GLY A 55 6.91 9.06 -5.30
N LEU A 56 6.88 7.91 -4.63
CA LEU A 56 5.64 7.23 -4.24
C LEU A 56 5.04 7.86 -2.98
N PRO A 57 3.72 8.14 -2.94
CA PRO A 57 3.08 8.77 -1.79
C PRO A 57 3.00 7.83 -0.59
N ARG A 58 3.41 8.29 0.59
CA ARG A 58 3.31 7.55 1.86
C ARG A 58 1.85 7.48 2.33
N GLY A 59 1.49 6.37 2.98
CA GLY A 59 0.14 6.12 3.49
C GLY A 59 -0.90 5.89 2.39
N ARG A 60 -0.47 5.48 1.20
CA ARG A 60 -1.33 5.17 0.04
C ARG A 60 -0.96 3.80 -0.53
N VAL A 61 -1.93 3.18 -1.19
CA VAL A 61 -1.71 1.96 -1.98
C VAL A 61 -1.21 2.35 -3.37
N VAL A 62 -0.18 1.66 -3.85
CA VAL A 62 0.40 1.82 -5.19
C VAL A 62 0.44 0.46 -5.87
N GLU A 63 0.00 0.40 -7.12
CA GLU A 63 0.07 -0.81 -7.94
C GLU A 63 1.15 -0.67 -9.00
N ILE A 64 2.04 -1.66 -9.10
CA ILE A 64 3.07 -1.76 -10.13
C ILE A 64 2.84 -3.08 -10.88
N TYR A 65 2.35 -2.98 -12.12
CA TYR A 65 2.08 -4.13 -12.97
C TYR A 65 2.90 -4.08 -14.27
N GLY A 66 3.04 -5.23 -14.91
CA GLY A 66 3.79 -5.37 -16.15
C GLY A 66 4.18 -6.82 -16.44
N PRO A 67 4.71 -7.09 -17.65
CA PRO A 67 5.14 -8.43 -18.05
C PRO A 67 6.12 -9.08 -17.07
N GLU A 68 6.22 -10.40 -17.13
CA GLU A 68 7.30 -11.11 -16.43
C GLU A 68 8.66 -10.52 -16.83
N SER A 69 9.59 -10.46 -15.89
CA SER A 69 10.94 -9.89 -16.10
C SER A 69 10.99 -8.41 -16.54
N SER A 70 9.89 -7.65 -16.42
CA SER A 70 9.88 -6.20 -16.73
C SER A 70 10.56 -5.32 -15.67
N GLY A 71 11.06 -5.91 -14.58
CA GLY A 71 11.74 -5.18 -13.50
C GLY A 71 10.86 -4.77 -12.32
N LYS A 72 9.63 -5.30 -12.17
CA LYS A 72 8.71 -4.98 -11.05
C LYS A 72 9.38 -5.14 -9.69
N THR A 73 9.87 -6.35 -9.38
CA THR A 73 10.57 -6.65 -8.12
C THR A 73 11.86 -5.84 -7.96
N THR A 74 12.56 -5.53 -9.05
CA THR A 74 13.75 -4.65 -8.97
C THR A 74 13.38 -3.24 -8.55
N LEU A 75 12.30 -2.68 -9.11
CA LEU A 75 11.81 -1.35 -8.74
C LEU A 75 11.32 -1.31 -7.27
N THR A 76 10.60 -2.33 -6.81
CA THR A 76 10.14 -2.38 -5.41
C THR A 76 11.31 -2.50 -4.43
N LEU A 77 12.35 -3.27 -4.76
CA LEU A 77 13.57 -3.35 -3.95
C LEU A 77 14.34 -2.01 -3.91
N GLN A 78 14.34 -1.24 -5.01
CA GLN A 78 14.90 0.12 -5.00
C GLN A 78 14.10 1.07 -4.09
N VAL A 79 12.77 1.03 -4.14
CA VAL A 79 11.91 1.80 -3.21
C VAL A 79 12.20 1.44 -1.75
N ILE A 80 12.35 0.14 -1.45
CA ILE A 80 12.73 -0.32 -0.10
C ILE A 80 14.09 0.24 0.32
N ALA A 81 15.08 0.18 -0.57
CA ALA A 81 16.41 0.73 -0.29
C ALA A 81 16.35 2.24 -0.02
N GLU A 82 15.58 3.01 -0.81
CA GLU A 82 15.36 4.44 -0.57
C GLU A 82 14.65 4.72 0.75
N MET A 83 13.66 3.91 1.13
CA MET A 83 12.98 4.05 2.44
C MET A 83 13.95 3.78 3.61
N GLN A 84 14.76 2.73 3.50
CA GLN A 84 15.73 2.38 4.54
C GLN A 84 16.83 3.45 4.67
N LYS A 85 17.26 4.09 3.56
CA LYS A 85 18.24 5.19 3.59
C LYS A 85 17.79 6.39 4.42
N ILE A 86 16.49 6.67 4.47
CA ILE A 86 15.92 7.74 5.29
C ILE A 86 15.54 7.28 6.71
N GLY A 87 15.96 6.07 7.10
CA GLY A 87 15.73 5.49 8.42
C GLY A 87 14.35 4.84 8.61
N GLY A 88 13.62 4.60 7.52
CA GLY A 88 12.32 3.93 7.58
C GLY A 88 12.42 2.40 7.63
N THR A 89 11.40 1.77 8.21
CA THR A 89 11.26 0.32 8.29
C THR A 89 10.51 -0.21 7.07
N ALA A 90 10.99 -1.30 6.48
CA ALA A 90 10.39 -1.94 5.31
C ALA A 90 9.97 -3.38 5.61
N ALA A 91 8.88 -3.81 4.98
CA ALA A 91 8.45 -5.20 4.95
C ALA A 91 8.21 -5.70 3.52
N PHE A 92 8.52 -6.98 3.29
CA PHE A 92 8.34 -7.67 2.03
C PHE A 92 7.51 -8.94 2.26
N ILE A 93 6.34 -9.00 1.63
CA ILE A 93 5.47 -10.17 1.60
C ILE A 93 5.76 -10.92 0.30
N ASP A 94 6.60 -11.95 0.41
CA ASP A 94 7.03 -12.80 -0.70
C ASP A 94 6.03 -13.95 -0.86
N ALA A 95 4.93 -13.69 -1.57
CA ALA A 95 3.95 -14.71 -1.92
C ALA A 95 4.40 -15.59 -3.10
N GLU A 96 5.32 -15.10 -3.95
CA GLU A 96 5.90 -15.89 -5.05
C GLU A 96 7.03 -16.84 -4.64
N HIS A 97 7.54 -16.70 -3.40
CA HIS A 97 8.67 -17.47 -2.87
C HIS A 97 9.92 -17.35 -3.76
N ALA A 98 10.13 -16.17 -4.36
CA ALA A 98 11.09 -15.94 -5.44
C ALA A 98 12.14 -14.88 -5.11
N LEU A 99 12.12 -14.31 -3.89
CA LEU A 99 13.04 -13.24 -3.51
C LEU A 99 14.50 -13.72 -3.38
N ASP A 100 15.39 -13.18 -4.20
CA ASP A 100 16.84 -13.34 -4.06
C ASP A 100 17.43 -12.29 -3.12
N VAL A 101 17.78 -12.74 -1.91
CA VAL A 101 18.39 -11.93 -0.85
C VAL A 101 19.74 -11.33 -1.26
N GLN A 102 20.55 -12.05 -2.03
CA GLN A 102 21.85 -11.55 -2.49
C GLN A 102 21.66 -10.43 -3.53
N TYR A 103 20.68 -10.59 -4.42
CA TYR A 103 20.33 -9.55 -5.38
C TYR A 103 19.78 -8.30 -4.68
N ALA A 104 18.88 -8.46 -3.71
CA ALA A 104 18.37 -7.35 -2.89
C ALA A 104 19.50 -6.56 -2.21
N GLY A 105 20.45 -7.25 -1.59
CA GLY A 105 21.62 -6.61 -0.98
C GLY A 105 22.48 -5.83 -2.00
N LYS A 106 22.67 -6.36 -3.21
CA LYS A 106 23.39 -5.65 -4.29
C LYS A 106 22.65 -4.40 -4.77
N LEU A 107 21.32 -4.37 -4.67
CA LEU A 107 20.49 -3.20 -4.98
C LEU A 107 20.49 -2.13 -3.88
N GLY A 108 21.16 -2.39 -2.75
CA GLY A 108 21.30 -1.43 -1.65
C GLY A 108 20.26 -1.61 -0.54
N VAL A 109 19.48 -2.68 -0.57
CA VAL A 109 18.58 -3.04 0.54
C VAL A 109 19.43 -3.47 1.74
N ASN A 110 19.13 -2.92 2.91
CA ASN A 110 19.63 -3.42 4.17
C ASN A 110 18.85 -4.69 4.55
N VAL A 111 19.39 -5.83 4.13
CA VAL A 111 18.77 -7.15 4.31
C VAL A 111 18.60 -7.54 5.77
N SER A 112 19.50 -7.13 6.67
CA SER A 112 19.40 -7.53 8.09
C SER A 112 18.19 -6.94 8.79
N ASP A 113 17.72 -5.79 8.29
CA ASP A 113 16.66 -5.00 8.90
C ASP A 113 15.37 -5.04 8.06
N LEU A 114 15.34 -5.81 6.96
CA LEU A 114 14.14 -6.02 6.15
C LEU A 114 13.27 -7.10 6.79
N LEU A 115 12.01 -6.76 7.09
CA LEU A 115 11.01 -7.73 7.53
C LEU A 115 10.56 -8.56 6.31
N ILE A 116 10.58 -9.88 6.42
CA ILE A 116 10.15 -10.78 5.33
C ILE A 116 9.07 -11.72 5.87
N SER A 117 8.02 -11.92 5.07
CA SER A 117 7.00 -12.95 5.30
C SER A 117 6.78 -13.76 4.03
N GLN A 118 6.73 -15.08 4.18
CA GLN A 118 6.34 -16.03 3.13
C GLN A 118 5.04 -16.70 3.57
N PRO A 119 3.89 -16.10 3.24
CA PRO A 119 2.58 -16.59 3.68
C PRO A 119 2.16 -17.84 2.88
N ASP A 120 1.44 -18.74 3.54
CA ASP A 120 0.87 -19.93 2.93
C ASP A 120 -0.40 -19.60 2.12
N THR A 121 -1.17 -18.58 2.52
CA THR A 121 -2.43 -18.20 1.84
C THR A 121 -2.57 -16.69 1.64
N GLY A 122 -3.43 -16.29 0.70
CA GLY A 122 -3.75 -14.89 0.44
C GLY A 122 -4.38 -14.18 1.64
N GLU A 123 -5.26 -14.85 2.39
CA GLU A 123 -5.83 -14.32 3.63
C GLU A 123 -4.74 -14.01 4.66
N GLN A 124 -3.82 -14.96 4.89
CA GLN A 124 -2.72 -14.77 5.83
C GLN A 124 -1.82 -13.60 5.42
N ALA A 125 -1.50 -13.49 4.13
CA ALA A 125 -0.71 -12.38 3.61
C ALA A 125 -1.35 -11.02 3.93
N LEU A 126 -2.66 -10.89 3.70
CA LEU A 126 -3.40 -9.65 3.92
C LEU A 126 -3.61 -9.34 5.41
N GLU A 127 -3.83 -10.36 6.26
CA GLU A 127 -3.87 -10.19 7.71
C GLU A 127 -2.54 -9.66 8.25
N ILE A 128 -1.41 -10.19 7.77
CA ILE A 128 -0.07 -9.70 8.13
C ILE A 128 0.08 -8.24 7.72
N VAL A 129 -0.34 -7.87 6.50
CA VAL A 129 -0.31 -6.48 6.03
C VAL A 129 -1.14 -5.57 6.92
N ASP A 130 -2.38 -5.93 7.27
CA ASP A 130 -3.23 -5.14 8.18
C ASP A 130 -2.59 -4.97 9.56
N MET A 131 -2.01 -6.03 10.13
CA MET A 131 -1.30 -5.95 11.41
C MET A 131 -0.09 -5.02 11.35
N LEU A 132 0.72 -5.08 10.28
CA LEU A 132 1.87 -4.20 10.10
C LEU A 132 1.45 -2.74 9.93
N VAL A 133 0.41 -2.46 9.14
CA VAL A 133 -0.14 -1.11 8.97
C VAL A 133 -0.67 -0.57 10.30
N ARG A 134 -1.46 -1.36 11.04
CA ARG A 134 -2.01 -0.95 12.35
C ARG A 134 -0.95 -0.71 13.41
N SER A 135 0.19 -1.38 13.32
CA SER A 135 1.29 -1.18 14.26
C SER A 135 1.88 0.24 14.18
N GLY A 136 1.78 0.90 13.02
CA GLY A 136 2.42 2.18 12.75
C GLY A 136 3.95 2.14 12.72
N GLY A 137 4.56 0.96 12.79
CA GLY A 137 6.01 0.78 12.85
C GLY A 137 6.68 0.45 11.51
N VAL A 138 5.90 0.32 10.42
CA VAL A 138 6.40 0.01 9.08
C VAL A 138 6.04 1.14 8.12
N ASP A 139 7.03 1.63 7.38
CA ASP A 139 6.90 2.79 6.50
C ASP A 139 6.61 2.41 5.05
N VAL A 140 7.03 1.20 4.62
CA VAL A 140 6.72 0.64 3.31
C VAL A 140 6.49 -0.87 3.41
N ILE A 141 5.42 -1.35 2.77
CA ILE A 141 5.10 -2.77 2.67
C ILE A 141 4.97 -3.10 1.17
N VAL A 142 5.73 -4.08 0.71
CA VAL A 142 5.65 -4.61 -0.66
C VAL A 142 5.01 -5.99 -0.62
N ILE A 143 4.07 -6.26 -1.53
CA ILE A 143 3.47 -7.58 -1.73
C ILE A 143 3.88 -8.07 -3.11
N ASP A 144 4.66 -9.15 -3.18
CA ASP A 144 5.12 -9.77 -4.43
C ASP A 144 4.64 -11.23 -4.46
N SER A 145 3.53 -11.56 -5.10
CA SER A 145 2.66 -10.70 -5.92
C SER A 145 1.17 -10.97 -5.66
N VAL A 146 0.30 -10.07 -6.13
CA VAL A 146 -1.17 -10.21 -6.01
C VAL A 146 -1.66 -11.50 -6.68
N ALA A 147 -1.04 -11.90 -7.79
CA ALA A 147 -1.39 -13.12 -8.50
C ALA A 147 -1.16 -14.38 -7.65
N ALA A 148 -0.16 -14.34 -6.76
CA ALA A 148 0.18 -15.43 -5.85
C ALA A 148 -0.61 -15.40 -4.52
N LEU A 149 -1.52 -14.45 -4.33
CA LEU A 149 -2.42 -14.42 -3.16
C LEU A 149 -3.56 -15.42 -3.32
N THR A 150 -3.21 -16.70 -3.33
CA THR A 150 -4.14 -17.82 -3.51
C THR A 150 -5.01 -17.99 -2.26
N PRO A 151 -6.34 -17.92 -2.39
CA PRO A 151 -7.25 -18.14 -1.27
C PRO A 151 -7.08 -19.54 -0.67
N LYS A 152 -7.26 -19.66 0.64
CA LYS A 152 -7.15 -20.96 1.35
C LYS A 152 -8.01 -22.06 0.72
N ALA A 153 -9.25 -21.74 0.32
CA ALA A 153 -10.16 -22.71 -0.27
C ALA A 153 -9.71 -23.22 -1.66
N GLU A 154 -8.87 -22.45 -2.37
CA GLU A 154 -8.26 -22.89 -3.63
C GLU A 154 -7.04 -23.79 -3.38
N ILE A 155 -6.27 -23.53 -2.32
CA ILE A 155 -5.13 -24.38 -1.92
C ILE A 155 -5.59 -25.75 -1.40
N GLU A 156 -6.68 -25.77 -0.62
CA GLU A 156 -7.26 -27.00 -0.07
C GLU A 156 -8.13 -27.78 -1.07
N GLY A 157 -8.48 -27.16 -2.20
CA GLY A 157 -9.30 -27.75 -3.26
C GLY A 157 -8.52 -28.69 -4.18
N GLU A 158 -9.22 -29.29 -5.15
CA GLU A 158 -8.59 -30.09 -6.19
C GLU A 158 -8.24 -29.24 -7.41
N MET A 159 -7.15 -29.61 -8.10
CA MET A 159 -6.76 -28.93 -9.33
C MET A 159 -7.85 -29.07 -10.40
N GLY A 160 -8.45 -27.95 -10.79
CA GLY A 160 -9.57 -27.90 -11.74
C GLY A 160 -10.90 -27.51 -11.09
N ASP A 161 -10.95 -27.35 -9.77
CA ASP A 161 -12.12 -26.82 -9.08
C ASP A 161 -12.42 -25.38 -9.52
N SER A 162 -13.69 -25.11 -9.78
CA SER A 162 -14.16 -23.79 -10.22
C SER A 162 -14.67 -23.00 -9.02
N LEU A 163 -13.88 -22.02 -8.58
CA LEU A 163 -14.22 -21.09 -7.51
C LEU A 163 -14.29 -19.64 -8.06
N PRO A 164 -15.29 -19.33 -8.91
CA PRO A 164 -15.33 -18.07 -9.65
C PRO A 164 -15.34 -16.85 -8.71
N GLY A 165 -14.39 -15.94 -8.95
CA GLY A 165 -14.30 -14.65 -8.26
C GLY A 165 -13.87 -14.75 -6.78
N LEU A 166 -13.25 -15.85 -6.35
CA LEU A 166 -12.78 -15.97 -4.97
C LEU A 166 -11.67 -14.97 -4.63
N GLN A 167 -10.64 -14.87 -5.48
CA GLN A 167 -9.54 -13.91 -5.31
C GLN A 167 -10.03 -12.46 -5.36
N ALA A 168 -10.99 -12.12 -6.24
CA ALA A 168 -11.58 -10.78 -6.31
C ALA A 168 -12.34 -10.40 -5.02
N ARG A 169 -13.06 -11.36 -4.41
CA ARG A 169 -13.74 -11.15 -3.13
C ARG A 169 -12.76 -10.99 -1.98
N LEU A 170 -11.67 -11.76 -1.97
CA LEU A 170 -10.58 -11.62 -1.02
C LEU A 170 -9.99 -10.20 -1.07
N MET A 171 -9.62 -9.73 -2.27
CA MET A 171 -9.06 -8.38 -2.44
C MET A 171 -10.04 -7.25 -2.09
N SER A 172 -11.36 -7.49 -2.19
CA SER A 172 -12.37 -6.47 -1.84
C SER A 172 -12.65 -6.38 -0.33
N GLN A 173 -12.23 -7.38 0.44
CA GLN A 173 -12.35 -7.39 1.89
C GLN A 173 -11.11 -6.84 2.60
N ALA A 174 -10.00 -6.73 1.86
CA ALA A 174 -8.70 -6.24 2.31
C ALA A 174 -8.65 -4.71 2.42
#